data_AF-A0A165FKF5-F1
#
_entry.id   AF-A0A165FKF5-F1
#
_cell.length_a   1.000
_cell.length_b   1.000
_cell.length_c   1.000
_cell.angle_alpha   90.00
_cell.angle_beta   90.00
_cell.angle_gamma   90.00
#
_symmetry.space_group_name_H-M   'P 1'
#
loop_
_entity.id
_entity.type
_entity.pdbx_description
1 polymer ?
#
loop_
_entity_poly.entity_id
_entity_poly.type
_entity_poly.pdbx_seq_one_letter_code
_entity_poly.pdbx_strand_id
1 'polypeptide(L)'
;CRTGHCFQGAYYSTFVPAEDIDCPCGERMQTREHTLRECTRYDDYRDILRKASRNIVLSEILGTERGLAALSEFLRKSGAFTKTGEPRAARAAPSRELEPEDYGGWEVENEADEEWR
;
A
#
# COMPACT_ATOMS: atom_id res chain seq x y z
N CYS A 1 0.91 5.12 4.26
CA CYS A 1 1.89 5.56 5.28
C CYS A 1 1.76 7.04 5.75
N ARG A 2 0.81 7.85 5.22
CA ARG A 2 0.38 9.10 5.89
C ARG A 2 -0.48 8.81 7.13
N THR A 3 -1.35 7.81 7.05
CA THR A 3 -2.26 7.36 8.11
C THR A 3 -1.66 6.34 9.08
N GLY A 4 -0.39 5.96 8.92
CA GLY A 4 0.24 4.90 9.72
C GLY A 4 -0.07 3.45 9.29
N HIS A 5 -1.01 3.25 8.35
CA HIS A 5 -1.28 1.95 7.76
C HIS A 5 -0.21 1.59 6.71
N CYS A 6 0.81 0.85 7.13
CA CYS A 6 1.93 0.37 6.31
C CYS A 6 2.59 -0.84 6.98
N PHE A 7 3.35 -1.63 6.21
CA PHE A 7 4.21 -2.68 6.74
C PHE A 7 5.40 -2.03 7.48
N GLN A 8 5.21 -1.76 8.77
CA GLN A 8 6.23 -1.19 9.64
C GLN A 8 6.08 -1.72 11.07
N GLY A 9 7.19 -1.76 11.81
CA GLY A 9 7.22 -2.26 13.19
C GLY A 9 6.22 -1.57 14.12
N ALA A 10 6.08 -0.24 14.04
CA ALA A 10 5.09 0.50 14.83
C ALA A 10 3.62 0.12 14.53
N TYR A 11 3.34 -0.38 13.32
CA TYR A 11 2.01 -0.92 12.98
C TYR A 11 1.87 -2.34 13.55
N TYR A 12 2.86 -3.19 13.34
CA TYR A 12 2.86 -4.58 13.83
C TYR A 12 2.76 -4.67 15.35
N SER A 13 3.45 -3.80 16.09
CA SER A 13 3.39 -3.76 17.56
C SER A 13 1.96 -3.61 18.09
N THR A 14 1.07 -3.01 17.31
CA THR A 14 -0.33 -2.76 17.70
C THR A 14 -1.28 -3.79 17.09
N PHE A 15 -1.11 -4.11 15.81
CA PHE A 15 -2.12 -4.83 15.02
C PHE A 15 -1.71 -6.25 14.62
N VAL A 16 -0.41 -6.57 14.63
CA VAL A 16 0.11 -7.90 14.27
C VAL A 16 1.28 -8.28 15.21
N PRO A 17 1.05 -8.51 16.52
CA PRO A 17 2.13 -8.65 17.50
C PRO A 17 3.04 -9.86 17.30
N ALA A 18 2.67 -10.79 16.41
CA ALA A 18 3.49 -11.94 16.04
C ALA A 18 4.58 -11.62 14.99
N GLU A 19 4.48 -10.47 14.30
CA GLU A 19 5.49 -10.02 13.33
C GLU A 19 6.63 -9.30 14.04
N ASP A 20 7.82 -9.37 13.45
CA ASP A 20 9.00 -8.66 13.95
C ASP A 20 8.83 -7.14 13.78
N ILE A 21 9.14 -6.40 14.84
CA ILE A 21 9.04 -4.94 14.87
C ILE A 21 10.38 -4.25 14.57
N ASP A 22 11.49 -4.99 14.65
CA ASP A 22 12.82 -4.46 14.42
C ASP A 22 12.98 -4.07 12.94
N CYS A 23 13.74 -3.02 12.71
CA CYS A 23 14.13 -2.65 11.36
C CYS A 23 15.34 -3.50 10.94
N PRO A 24 15.38 -4.05 9.72
CA PRO A 24 16.55 -4.80 9.25
C PRO A 24 17.86 -4.00 9.17
N CYS A 25 17.82 -2.68 9.38
CA CYS A 25 19.02 -1.86 9.55
C CYS A 25 19.65 -1.96 10.96
N GLY A 26 19.00 -2.64 11.90
CA GLY A 26 19.43 -2.80 13.30
C GLY A 26 18.70 -1.92 14.32
N GLU A 27 17.78 -1.05 13.88
CA GLU A 27 16.95 -0.25 14.79
C GLU A 27 15.88 -1.13 15.47
N ARG A 28 15.65 -0.94 16.78
CA ARG A 28 14.74 -1.78 17.59
C ARG A 28 13.27 -1.63 17.26
N MET A 29 12.91 -0.57 16.54
CA MET A 29 11.55 -0.40 16.08
C MET A 29 11.55 0.38 14.79
N GLN A 30 11.06 -0.26 13.73
CA GLN A 30 10.84 0.44 12.49
C GLN A 30 9.64 1.40 12.64
N THR A 31 9.96 2.69 12.78
CA THR A 31 8.98 3.77 12.76
C THR A 31 8.99 4.51 11.42
N ARG A 32 7.93 5.28 11.15
CA ARG A 32 7.87 6.16 10.00
C ARG A 32 8.96 7.23 10.03
N GLU A 33 9.24 7.78 11.21
CA GLU A 33 10.26 8.80 11.39
C GLU A 33 11.64 8.23 11.07
N HIS A 34 11.99 7.10 11.69
CA HIS A 34 13.21 6.37 11.40
C HIS A 34 13.35 6.06 9.91
N THR A 35 12.32 5.46 9.30
CA THR A 35 12.34 5.05 7.89
C THR A 35 12.59 6.23 6.93
N LEU A 36 11.99 7.39 7.20
CA LEU A 36 12.11 8.57 6.32
C LEU A 36 13.38 9.39 6.58
N ARG A 37 13.86 9.46 7.83
CA ARG A 37 14.93 10.39 8.24
C ARG A 37 16.28 9.74 8.52
N GLU A 38 16.33 8.47 8.90
CA GLU A 38 17.49 7.86 9.57
C GLU A 38 17.90 6.51 8.98
N CYS A 39 16.95 5.71 8.51
CA CYS A 39 17.19 4.33 8.08
C CYS A 39 18.19 4.25 6.93
N THR A 40 19.35 3.66 7.20
CA THR A 40 20.48 3.53 6.27
C THR A 40 20.12 2.77 4.99
N ARG A 41 19.15 1.85 5.07
CA ARG A 41 18.64 1.11 3.89
C ARG A 41 18.11 2.03 2.78
N TYR A 42 17.71 3.24 3.13
CA TYR A 42 17.06 4.16 2.18
C TYR A 42 17.86 5.46 1.98
N ASP A 43 19.14 5.50 2.38
CA ASP A 43 19.98 6.69 2.26
C ASP A 43 20.10 7.17 0.80
N ASP A 44 20.30 6.25 -0.15
CA ASP A 44 20.43 6.54 -1.58
C ASP A 44 19.20 7.23 -2.19
N TYR A 45 18.03 7.05 -1.56
CA TYR A 45 16.77 7.64 -2.02
C TYR A 45 16.39 8.90 -1.24
N ARG A 46 17.09 9.21 -0.15
CA ARG A 46 16.71 10.29 0.78
C ARG A 46 16.80 11.67 0.15
N ASP A 47 17.62 11.85 -0.87
CA ASP A 47 17.70 13.11 -1.62
C ASP A 47 16.39 13.51 -2.30
N ILE A 48 15.53 12.53 -2.62
CA ILE A 48 14.18 12.79 -3.15
C ILE A 48 13.37 13.58 -2.11
N LEU A 49 13.43 13.17 -0.85
CA LEU A 49 12.75 13.86 0.25
C LEU A 49 13.40 15.22 0.54
N ARG A 50 14.73 15.30 0.50
CA ARG A 50 15.48 16.55 0.75
C ARG A 50 15.16 17.66 -0.25
N LYS A 51 14.79 17.33 -1.49
CA LYS A 51 14.30 18.30 -2.48
C LYS A 51 13.00 18.99 -2.05
N ALA A 52 12.12 18.27 -1.33
CA ALA A 52 10.87 18.84 -0.82
C ALA A 52 11.04 19.52 0.54
N SER A 53 11.87 18.95 1.43
CA SER A 53 12.19 19.49 2.74
C SER A 53 13.64 19.14 3.10
N ARG A 54 14.52 20.15 3.16
CA ARG A 54 15.97 19.94 3.34
C ARG A 54 16.31 19.10 4.59
N ASN A 55 15.57 19.32 5.67
CA ASN A 55 15.74 18.61 6.95
C ASN A 55 14.73 17.48 7.14
N ILE A 56 13.94 17.16 6.11
CA ILE A 56 12.91 16.09 6.12
C ILE A 56 11.94 16.30 7.29
N VAL A 57 11.39 17.51 7.37
CA VAL A 57 10.39 17.83 8.40
C VAL A 57 9.12 17.04 8.08
N LEU A 58 8.72 16.14 8.98
CA LEU A 58 7.60 15.21 8.76
C LEU A 58 6.29 15.92 8.41
N SER A 59 5.99 17.06 9.06
CA SER A 59 4.80 17.86 8.75
C SER A 59 4.83 18.43 7.33
N GLU A 60 6.00 18.80 6.80
CA GLU A 60 6.14 19.27 5.41
C GLU A 60 6.00 18.11 4.43
N ILE A 61 6.69 16.98 4.70
CA ILE A 61 6.66 15.79 3.84
C ILE A 61 5.25 15.18 3.76
N LEU A 62 4.52 15.15 4.88
CA LEU A 62 3.20 14.51 4.97
C LEU A 62 2.02 15.46 4.80
N GLY A 63 2.27 16.78 4.92
CA GLY A 63 1.22 17.81 4.96
C GLY A 63 1.15 18.70 3.72
N THR A 64 2.19 18.73 2.89
CA THR A 64 2.23 19.60 1.68
C THR A 64 2.14 18.77 0.40
N GLU A 65 1.58 19.35 -0.66
CA GLU A 65 1.51 18.69 -1.98
C GLU A 65 2.90 18.33 -2.50
N ARG A 66 3.87 19.25 -2.40
CA ARG A 66 5.27 19.01 -2.76
C ARG A 66 5.88 17.87 -1.94
N GLY A 67 5.62 17.82 -0.64
CA GLY A 67 6.06 16.75 0.25
C GLY A 67 5.47 15.41 -0.14
N LEU A 68 4.16 15.37 -0.43
CA LEU A 68 3.46 14.15 -0.84
C LEU A 68 3.95 13.62 -2.18
N ALA A 69 4.24 14.50 -3.14
CA ALA A 69 4.83 14.13 -4.43
C ALA A 69 6.22 13.50 -4.24
N ALA A 70 7.08 14.13 -3.44
CA ALA A 70 8.40 13.59 -3.11
C ALA A 70 8.31 12.27 -2.34
N LEU A 71 7.39 12.15 -1.38
CA LEU A 71 7.15 10.91 -0.66
C LEU A 71 6.70 9.80 -1.61
N SER A 72 5.76 10.08 -2.51
CA SER A 72 5.30 9.11 -3.52
C SER A 72 6.47 8.59 -4.37
N GLU A 73 7.33 9.49 -4.86
CA GLU A 73 8.51 9.10 -5.63
C GLU A 73 9.52 8.29 -4.79
N PHE A 74 9.77 8.71 -3.54
CA PHE A 74 10.63 8.00 -2.60
C PHE A 74 10.12 6.57 -2.37
N LEU A 75 8.84 6.39 -2.05
CA LEU A 75 8.25 5.08 -1.81
C LEU A 75 8.33 4.16 -3.04
N ARG A 76 8.09 4.73 -4.22
CA ARG A 76 8.17 3.98 -5.48
C ARG A 76 9.58 3.48 -5.76
N LYS A 77 10.61 4.30 -5.53
CA LYS A 77 12.01 3.94 -5.84
C LYS A 77 12.69 3.11 -4.76
N SER A 78 12.38 3.39 -3.49
CA SER A 78 13.03 2.73 -2.35
C SER A 78 12.38 1.41 -1.96
N GLY A 79 11.08 1.23 -2.21
CA GLY A 79 10.35 0.10 -1.66
C GLY A 79 10.04 0.22 -0.17
N ALA A 80 10.32 1.36 0.46
CA ALA A 80 9.98 1.58 1.86
C ALA A 80 8.49 1.29 2.13
N PHE A 81 8.22 0.62 3.25
CA PHE A 81 6.89 0.16 3.66
C PHE A 81 6.21 -0.89 2.77
N THR A 82 6.94 -1.56 1.86
CA THR A 82 6.51 -2.86 1.32
C THR A 82 6.82 -3.96 2.34
N LYS A 83 6.20 -5.14 2.19
CA LYS A 83 6.43 -6.26 3.12
C LYS A 83 7.90 -6.70 3.14
N THR A 84 8.62 -6.55 2.03
CA THR A 84 10.04 -6.94 1.90
C THR A 84 11.00 -5.75 2.11
N GLY A 85 10.50 -4.52 2.04
CA GLY A 85 11.33 -3.32 1.95
C GLY A 85 11.96 -3.10 0.57
N GLU A 86 11.57 -3.89 -0.43
CA GLU A 86 12.05 -3.78 -1.81
C GLU A 86 10.99 -3.13 -2.72
N PRO A 87 11.39 -2.45 -3.81
CA PRO A 87 10.47 -1.88 -4.78
C PRO A 87 9.51 -2.94 -5.34
N ARG A 88 8.23 -2.58 -5.51
CA ARG A 88 7.26 -3.49 -6.10
C ARG A 88 7.60 -3.74 -7.57
N ALA A 89 7.58 -5.01 -7.98
CA ALA A 89 7.59 -5.36 -9.39
C ALA A 89 6.41 -4.71 -10.12
N ALA A 90 6.59 -4.43 -11.41
CA ALA A 90 5.49 -3.96 -12.25
C ALA A 90 4.36 -5.00 -12.21
N ARG A 91 3.19 -4.58 -11.74
CA ARG A 91 1.99 -5.42 -11.81
C ARG A 91 1.51 -5.44 -13.26
N ALA A 92 1.43 -6.62 -13.84
CA ALA A 92 0.56 -6.82 -14.99
C ALA A 92 -0.88 -6.57 -14.52
N ALA A 93 -1.67 -5.85 -15.34
CA ALA A 93 -3.10 -5.79 -15.11
C ALA A 93 -3.64 -7.24 -15.18
N PRO A 94 -4.57 -7.64 -14.30
CA PRO A 94 -5.29 -8.88 -14.50
C PRO A 94 -5.93 -8.84 -15.89
N SER A 95 -5.87 -9.95 -16.62
CA SER A 95 -6.68 -10.11 -17.82
C SER A 95 -8.14 -9.92 -17.44
N ARG A 96 -8.87 -9.09 -18.19
CA ARG A 96 -10.32 -9.04 -18.09
C ARG A 96 -10.85 -10.33 -18.71
N GLU A 97 -10.90 -11.39 -17.91
CA GLU A 97 -11.72 -12.56 -18.23
C GLU A 97 -13.15 -12.04 -18.30
N LEU A 98 -13.70 -11.96 -19.51
CA LEU A 98 -15.11 -11.69 -19.69
C LEU A 98 -15.83 -12.96 -19.21
N GLU A 99 -16.55 -12.86 -18.10
CA GLU A 99 -17.54 -13.87 -17.72
C GLU A 99 -18.45 -14.09 -18.94
N PRO A 100 -18.69 -15.34 -19.38
CA PRO A 100 -19.67 -15.61 -20.42
C PRO A 100 -21.01 -15.00 -20.01
N GLU A 101 -21.59 -14.18 -20.91
CA GLU A 101 -22.91 -13.60 -20.74
C GLU A 101 -23.97 -14.73 -20.87
N ASP A 102 -24.11 -15.58 -19.85
CA ASP A 102 -25.21 -16.56 -19.77
C ASP A 102 -26.47 -15.86 -19.26
N TYR A 103 -27.02 -14.97 -20.09
CA TYR A 103 -28.35 -14.40 -19.86
C TYR A 103 -29.37 -15.47 -20.25
N GLY A 104 -29.52 -16.47 -19.39
CA GLY A 104 -30.50 -17.54 -19.51
C GLY A 104 -31.87 -16.96 -19.88
N GLY A 105 -32.33 -17.28 -21.08
CA GLY A 105 -33.61 -16.81 -21.60
C GLY A 105 -34.74 -17.21 -20.65
N TRP A 106 -35.57 -16.24 -20.26
CA TRP A 106 -36.80 -16.54 -19.56
C TRP A 106 -37.71 -17.30 -20.54
N GLU A 107 -37.82 -18.62 -20.37
CA GLU A 107 -38.86 -19.39 -21.03
C GLU A 107 -40.20 -18.86 -20.54
N VAL A 108 -40.92 -18.20 -21.45
CA VAL A 108 -42.31 -17.81 -21.21
C VAL A 108 -43.13 -19.08 -21.43
N GLU A 109 -43.32 -19.88 -20.39
CA GLU A 109 -44.30 -20.96 -20.44
C GLU A 109 -45.69 -20.33 -20.52
N ASN A 110 -46.31 -20.50 -21.69
CA ASN A 110 -47.68 -20.12 -21.93
C ASN A 110 -48.58 -21.36 -21.73
N GLU A 111 -49.64 -21.13 -20.95
CA GLU A 111 -50.99 -21.70 -21.06
C GLU A 111 -51.38 -23.02 -20.36
N ALA A 112 -52.36 -22.82 -19.45
CA ALA A 112 -53.61 -23.59 -19.24
C ALA A 112 -53.66 -24.74 -18.21
N ASP A 113 -54.43 -24.45 -17.15
CA ASP A 113 -55.45 -25.26 -16.46
C ASP A 113 -55.08 -26.61 -15.80
N GLU A 114 -55.33 -26.72 -14.47
CA GLU A 114 -56.56 -27.35 -13.93
C GLU A 114 -56.54 -27.43 -12.38
N GLU A 115 -57.56 -26.79 -11.80
CA GLU A 115 -58.32 -27.08 -10.57
C GLU A 115 -57.96 -28.35 -9.76
N TRP A 116 -57.75 -28.26 -8.43
CA TRP A 116 -58.34 -29.19 -7.42
C TRP A 116 -58.20 -28.68 -5.96
N ARG A 117 -59.37 -28.28 -5.42
CA ARG A 117 -59.84 -28.24 -4.01
C ARG A 117 -59.48 -27.07 -3.08
#